data_AF-A0A9W4T6S2-F1
#
_entry.id   AF-A0A9W4T6S2-F1
#
_cell.length_a   1.000
_cell.length_b   1.000
_cell.length_c   1.000
_cell.angle_alpha   90.00
_cell.angle_beta   90.00
_cell.angle_gamma   90.00
#
_symmetry.space_group_name_H-M   'P 1'
#
loop_
_entity.id
_entity.type
_entity.pdbx_description
1 polymer ?
#
loop_
_entity_poly.entity_id
_entity_poly.type
_entity_poly.pdbx_seq_one_letter_code
_entity_poly.pdbx_strand_id
1 'polypeptide(L)' 'LASLTKNLGDNYPIITEYFKKQGYSSEQFSLAYRKGIFPYEYIDSHDRFKEIELPLIHEFHSVLG' A
#
# COMPACT_ATOMS: atom_id res chain seq x y z
N LEU A 1 1.95 -22.80 11.47
CA LEU A 1 2.64 -21.67 10.81
C LEU A 1 2.34 -21.59 9.31
N ALA A 2 2.53 -22.68 8.53
CA ALA A 2 2.34 -22.70 7.06
C ALA A 2 0.94 -22.29 6.54
N SER A 3 -0.13 -22.49 7.32
CA SER A 3 -1.50 -22.10 6.93
C SER A 3 -1.70 -20.57 6.92
N LEU A 4 -1.06 -19.85 7.86
CA LEU A 4 -1.20 -18.39 8.00
C LEU A 4 -0.45 -17.62 6.90
N THR A 5 0.60 -18.20 6.33
CA THR A 5 1.42 -17.57 5.30
C THR A 5 0.99 -17.89 3.88
N LYS A 6 -0.01 -18.77 3.69
CA LYS A 6 -0.51 -19.20 2.38
C LYS A 6 -0.99 -18.04 1.49
N ASN A 7 -1.48 -16.96 2.11
CA ASN A 7 -1.96 -15.75 1.43
C ASN A 7 -0.95 -14.58 1.48
N LEU A 8 0.23 -14.79 2.06
CA LEU A 8 1.30 -13.78 2.11
C LEU A 8 2.23 -13.84 0.89
N GLY A 9 2.00 -14.77 -0.03
CA GLY A 9 2.77 -14.85 -1.28
C GLY A 9 2.41 -13.72 -2.24
N ASP A 10 3.33 -13.36 -3.12
CA ASP A 10 3.19 -12.25 -4.07
C ASP A 10 2.30 -12.60 -5.29
N ASN A 11 1.45 -13.63 -5.17
CA ASN A 11 0.59 -14.10 -6.24
C ASN A 11 -0.84 -13.60 -6.03
N TYR A 12 -1.21 -12.58 -6.79
CA TYR A 12 -2.51 -11.89 -6.70
C TYR A 12 -3.33 -12.03 -7.99
N PRO A 13 -3.75 -13.25 -8.37
CA PRO A 13 -4.27 -13.55 -9.70
C PRO A 13 -5.49 -12.70 -10.09
N ILE A 14 -6.42 -12.47 -9.14
CA ILE A 14 -7.62 -11.66 -9.35
C ILE A 14 -7.26 -10.20 -9.66
N ILE A 15 -6.35 -9.63 -8.87
CA ILE A 15 -5.91 -8.23 -9.00
C ILE A 15 -5.12 -8.05 -10.30
N THR A 16 -4.24 -9.02 -10.62
CA THR A 16 -3.48 -9.04 -11.89
C THR A 16 -4.40 -9.03 -13.10
N GLU A 17 -5.41 -9.89 -13.11
CA GLU A 17 -6.36 -9.99 -14.23
C GLU A 17 -7.17 -8.71 -14.40
N TYR A 18 -7.63 -8.13 -13.29
CA TYR A 18 -8.34 -6.85 -13.28
C TYR A 18 -7.50 -5.73 -13.92
N PHE A 19 -6.27 -5.50 -13.45
CA PHE A 19 -5.42 -4.43 -13.98
C PHE A 19 -5.01 -4.66 -15.45
N LYS A 20 -4.76 -5.91 -15.85
CA LYS A 20 -4.53 -6.24 -17.26
C LYS A 20 -5.72 -5.87 -18.14
N LYS A 21 -6.96 -6.18 -17.71
CA LYS A 21 -8.19 -5.82 -18.45
C LYS A 21 -8.38 -4.30 -18.58
N GLN A 22 -7.88 -3.54 -17.62
CA GLN A 22 -7.90 -2.07 -17.65
C GLN A 22 -6.74 -1.45 -18.46
N GLY A 23 -5.84 -2.27 -19.03
CA GLY A 23 -4.75 -1.82 -19.89
C GLY A 23 -3.49 -1.34 -19.14
N TYR A 24 -3.37 -1.63 -17.84
CA TYR A 24 -2.16 -1.28 -17.09
C TYR A 24 -0.99 -2.18 -17.44
N SER A 25 0.20 -1.60 -17.53
CA SER A 25 1.45 -2.35 -17.65
C SER A 25 1.77 -3.10 -16.35
N SER A 26 2.59 -4.15 -16.48
CA SER A 26 3.11 -4.88 -15.31
C SER A 26 3.78 -3.96 -14.30
N GLU A 27 4.53 -2.96 -14.77
CA GLU A 27 5.19 -1.99 -13.90
C GLU A 27 4.18 -1.13 -13.14
N GLN A 28 3.14 -0.64 -13.81
CA GLN A 28 2.11 0.20 -13.20
C GLN A 28 1.34 -0.54 -12.10
N PHE A 29 0.87 -1.77 -12.37
CA PHE A 29 0.12 -2.51 -11.36
C PHE A 29 1.00 -3.21 -10.33
N SER A 30 2.33 -3.32 -10.57
CA SER A 30 3.26 -3.82 -9.55
C SER A 30 3.23 -2.99 -8.26
N LEU A 31 2.90 -1.70 -8.37
CA LEU A 31 2.73 -0.80 -7.24
C LEU A 31 1.59 -1.22 -6.33
N ALA A 32 0.52 -1.81 -6.87
CA ALA A 32 -0.63 -2.26 -6.09
C ALA A 32 -0.30 -3.46 -5.18
N TYR A 33 0.77 -4.20 -5.47
CA TYR A 33 1.25 -5.30 -4.63
C TYR A 33 2.24 -4.86 -3.56
N ARG A 34 2.82 -3.66 -3.69
CA ARG A 34 3.78 -3.17 -2.71
C ARG A 34 3.03 -2.90 -1.42
N LYS A 35 3.49 -3.54 -0.33
CA LYS A 35 3.04 -3.18 1.02
C LYS A 35 3.36 -1.70 1.22
N GLY A 36 2.33 -0.89 1.47
CA GLY A 36 2.51 0.51 1.82
C GLY A 36 3.35 0.63 3.08
N ILE A 37 4.18 1.67 3.15
CA ILE A 37 4.82 2.09 4.40
C ILE A 37 3.74 2.79 5.22
N PHE A 38 3.50 2.32 6.44
CA PHE A 38 2.59 3.02 7.36
C PHE A 38 3.32 4.25 7.92
N PRO A 39 2.80 5.48 7.71
CA PRO A 39 3.51 6.71 8.06
C PRO A 39 3.34 7.01 9.56
N TYR A 40 4.09 6.31 10.43
CA TYR A 40 4.00 6.45 11.88
C TYR A 40 4.24 7.88 12.38
N GLU A 41 5.12 8.63 11.72
CA GLU A 41 5.40 10.03 12.07
C GLU A 41 4.23 10.95 11.72
N TYR A 42 3.49 10.63 10.65
CA TYR A 42 2.28 11.35 10.30
C TYR A 42 1.13 11.01 11.25
N ILE A 43 0.91 9.72 11.52
CA ILE A 43 -0.19 9.23 12.35
C ILE A 43 0.19 9.29 13.84
N ASP A 44 0.49 10.50 14.31
CA ASP A 44 0.96 10.78 15.68
C ASP A 44 -0.18 10.89 16.71
N SER A 45 -1.42 10.96 16.24
CA SER A 45 -2.59 11.21 17.08
C SER A 45 -3.84 10.51 16.53
N HIS A 46 -4.82 10.29 17.42
CA HIS A 46 -6.07 9.67 17.02
C HIS A 46 -6.89 10.54 16.05
N ASP A 47 -6.73 11.86 16.12
CA ASP A 47 -7.47 12.78 15.26
C ASP A 47 -6.95 12.74 13.81
N ARG A 48 -5.66 12.44 13.57
CA ARG A 48 -5.13 12.24 12.21
C ARG A 48 -5.82 11.08 11.47
N PHE A 49 -6.33 10.08 12.19
CA PHE A 49 -7.12 9.00 11.58
C PHE A 49 -8.51 9.45 11.10
N LYS A 50 -9.00 10.58 11.59
CA LYS A 50 -10.32 11.13 11.20
C LYS A 50 -10.21 12.11 10.03
N GLU A 51 -8.99 12.43 9.60
CA GLU A 51 -8.76 13.29 8.45
C GLU A 51 -9.25 12.61 7.16
N ILE A 52 -9.88 13.41 6.29
CA ILE A 52 -10.41 12.94 5.01
C ILE A 52 -9.51 13.30 3.83
N GLU A 53 -8.50 14.14 4.08
CA GLU A 53 -7.54 14.60 3.09
C GLU A 53 -6.24 13.81 3.21
N LEU A 54 -5.49 13.75 2.11
CA LEU A 54 -4.19 13.11 2.10
C LEU A 54 -3.15 14.05 2.75
N PRO A 55 -2.18 13.49 3.50
CA PRO A 55 -1.01 14.24 3.94
C PRO A 55 -0.35 15.00 2.79
N LEU A 56 0.26 16.13 3.12
CA LEU A 56 1.26 16.69 2.22
C LEU A 56 2.45 15.72 2.12
N ILE A 57 3.06 15.64 0.94
CA ILE A 57 4.12 14.66 0.68
C ILE A 57 5.31 14.79 1.65
N HIS A 58 5.61 15.99 2.11
CA HIS A 58 6.70 16.24 3.07
C HIS A 58 6.38 15.77 4.49
N GLU A 59 5.10 15.52 4.81
CA GLU A 59 4.67 14.96 6.10
C GLU A 59 4.57 13.43 6.06
N PHE A 60 4.56 12.83 4.86
CA PHE A 60 4.40 11.39 4.68
C PHE A 60 5.71 10.62 4.85
N HIS A 61 6.85 11.24 4.55
CA HIS A 61 8.16 10.59 4.63
C HIS A 61 8.72 10.66 6.05
N SER A 62 9.17 9.51 6.56
CA SER A 62 9.85 9.47 7.85
C SER A 62 11.20 10.20 7.79
N VAL A 63 11.51 11.00 8.80
CA VAL A 63 12.82 11.67 8.93
C VAL A 63 13.91 10.71 9.43
N LEU A 64 13.54 9.50 9.87
CA LEU A 64 14.42 8.51 10.50
C LEU A 64 14.87 7.37 9.56
N GLY A 65 15.02 7.67 8.26
CA GLY A 65 15.27 6.72 7.15
C GLY A 65 16.24 5.57 7.41
#